data_AF-A0A7T4U0R4-F1
#
_entry.id   AF-A0A7T4U0R4-F1
#
_cell.length_a   1.000
_cell.length_b   1.000
_cell.length_c   1.000
_cell.angle_alpha   90.00
_cell.angle_beta   90.00
_cell.angle_gamma   90.00
#
_symmetry.space_group_name_H-M   'P 1'
#
loop_
_entity.id
_entity.type
_entity.pdbx_description
1 polymer ?
#
loop_
_entity_poly.entity_id
_entity_poly.type
_entity_poly.pdbx_seq_one_letter_code
_entity_poly.pdbx_strand_id
1 'polypeptide(L)'
;MAQEPGTSEQARTSGDAVERTAADTASAPSPASALPSPPAPPSPPAPAPEELSDLRVLKALAQPRRQQVLQHLIVHGPATSATLARALGLNTGATSYHLRELARYGFVEETRDGGPGGSAPGPGHGRERWWRAVPGDRRFPPPSRQSPETRLVIDELNRQSYAADLGLFEQARRDSGAGPDEWADAFPFSRGTVRLNLAELHEFFEEYIALLNRYKRPDRDTPADARTVLTRFLAFPAPRDNSKETDTP
;
A
#
# COMPACT_ATOMS: atom_id res chain seq x y z
N MET A 1 61.67 -36.49 7.51
CA MET A 1 61.85 -37.21 6.23
C MET A 1 60.86 -38.36 6.23
N ALA A 2 59.74 -38.17 5.55
CA ALA A 2 59.38 -38.81 4.27
C ALA A 2 58.55 -40.08 4.55
N GLN A 3 57.23 -40.02 4.47
CA GLN A 3 56.34 -40.14 3.29
C GLN A 3 55.67 -41.52 3.31
N GLU A 4 54.34 -41.54 3.23
CA GLU A 4 53.48 -42.73 3.13
C GLU A 4 53.79 -43.56 1.87
N PRO A 5 53.22 -44.78 1.74
CA PRO A 5 51.96 -44.87 0.98
C PRO A 5 51.00 -46.04 1.35
N GLY A 6 49.70 -45.82 1.12
CA GLY A 6 48.96 -46.61 0.13
C GLY A 6 48.11 -47.83 0.56
N THR A 7 46.79 -47.63 0.39
CA THR A 7 45.83 -48.49 -0.36
C THR A 7 45.28 -49.80 0.25
N SER A 8 43.97 -49.96 -0.02
CA SER A 8 43.17 -51.21 -0.07
C SER A 8 42.64 -51.69 1.30
N GLU A 9 41.39 -52.15 1.46
CA GLU A 9 40.70 -53.16 0.67
C GLU A 9 39.20 -53.25 1.06
N GLN A 10 38.35 -53.48 0.05
CA GLN A 10 37.15 -54.34 -0.05
C GLN A 10 36.61 -55.00 1.25
N ALA A 11 35.34 -55.37 1.44
CA ALA A 11 34.11 -55.46 0.65
C ALA A 11 33.00 -56.00 1.58
N ARG A 12 31.73 -55.73 1.20
CA ARG A 12 30.54 -56.60 1.31
C ARG A 12 30.15 -57.22 2.66
N THR A 13 28.91 -56.95 3.09
CA THR A 13 27.73 -57.86 3.13
C THR A 13 26.63 -57.19 3.97
N SER A 14 25.48 -56.80 3.39
CA SER A 14 24.19 -57.53 3.48
C SER A 14 23.86 -58.11 4.85
N GLY A 15 22.81 -57.57 5.49
CA GLY A 15 22.24 -58.07 6.74
C GLY A 15 21.10 -57.19 7.22
N ASP A 16 19.90 -57.52 6.77
CA ASP A 16 18.61 -56.97 7.15
C ASP A 16 18.26 -57.32 8.61
N ALA A 17 17.88 -56.33 9.45
CA ALA A 17 17.05 -56.52 10.65
C ALA A 17 16.79 -55.19 11.39
N VAL A 18 15.62 -54.63 11.13
CA VAL A 18 14.65 -54.05 12.08
C VAL A 18 15.15 -53.76 13.50
N GLU A 19 15.27 -52.48 13.85
CA GLU A 19 14.98 -52.02 15.20
C GLU A 19 14.19 -50.70 15.15
N ARG A 20 12.95 -50.78 15.64
CA ARG A 20 12.03 -49.65 15.83
C ARG A 20 12.37 -48.99 17.15
N THR A 21 12.67 -47.69 17.14
CA THR A 21 12.60 -46.90 18.38
C THR A 21 12.34 -45.42 18.10
N ALA A 22 11.34 -44.92 18.86
CA ALA A 22 11.01 -43.54 19.18
C ALA A 22 10.51 -42.62 18.04
N ALA A 23 9.17 -42.57 17.95
CA ALA A 23 8.46 -41.42 17.41
C ALA A 23 8.71 -40.20 18.30
N ASP A 24 9.55 -39.29 17.84
CA ASP A 24 9.62 -37.93 18.35
C ASP A 24 8.37 -37.18 17.86
N THR A 25 7.40 -37.01 18.76
CA THR A 25 6.18 -36.25 18.47
C THR A 25 6.55 -34.78 18.51
N ALA A 26 6.93 -34.25 17.35
CA ALA A 26 7.00 -32.81 17.13
C ALA A 26 5.59 -32.24 17.35
N SER A 27 5.38 -31.67 18.54
CA SER A 27 4.17 -30.92 18.89
C SER A 27 4.03 -29.76 17.93
N ALA A 28 3.07 -29.83 17.01
CA ALA A 28 2.74 -28.75 16.11
C ALA A 28 2.27 -27.53 16.95
N PRO A 29 2.71 -26.30 16.62
CA PRO A 29 2.20 -25.12 17.33
C PRO A 29 0.69 -25.00 17.11
N SER A 30 -0.03 -24.79 18.21
CA SER A 30 -1.47 -24.53 18.24
C SER A 30 -1.84 -23.40 17.27
N PRO A 31 -2.91 -23.50 16.48
CA PRO A 31 -3.29 -22.43 15.57
C PRO A 31 -3.58 -21.18 16.40
N ALA A 32 -2.83 -20.10 16.12
CA ALA A 32 -3.14 -18.78 16.62
C ALA A 32 -4.64 -18.51 16.40
N SER A 33 -5.34 -18.12 17.47
CA SER A 33 -6.75 -17.77 17.43
C SER A 33 -7.02 -16.88 16.22
N ALA A 34 -7.67 -17.44 15.20
CA ALA A 34 -8.16 -16.66 14.09
C ALA A 34 -9.09 -15.61 14.67
N LEU A 35 -8.74 -14.32 14.52
CA LEU A 35 -9.63 -13.23 14.89
C LEU A 35 -11.00 -13.51 14.26
N PRO A 36 -12.10 -13.48 15.02
CA PRO A 36 -13.43 -13.70 14.46
C PRO A 36 -13.64 -12.69 13.33
N SER A 37 -13.99 -13.18 12.14
CA SER A 37 -14.24 -12.32 10.99
C SER A 37 -15.35 -11.33 11.35
N PRO A 38 -15.09 -10.01 11.38
CA PRO A 38 -16.15 -9.05 11.65
C PRO A 38 -17.21 -9.15 10.55
N PRO A 39 -18.49 -8.97 10.88
CA PRO A 39 -19.54 -8.93 9.86
C PRO A 39 -19.19 -7.84 8.84
N ALA A 40 -19.19 -8.20 7.56
CA ALA A 40 -18.89 -7.25 6.48
C ALA A 40 -19.85 -6.06 6.58
N PRO A 41 -19.37 -4.81 6.67
CA PRO A 41 -20.26 -3.67 6.74
C PRO A 41 -21.09 -3.60 5.44
N PRO A 42 -22.34 -3.10 5.50
CA PRO A 42 -23.17 -2.95 4.32
C PRO A 42 -22.49 -2.01 3.33
N SER A 43 -22.28 -2.49 2.10
CA SER A 43 -21.59 -1.73 1.04
C SER A 43 -22.45 -0.55 0.57
N PRO A 44 -22.06 0.72 0.80
CA PRO A 44 -22.53 1.78 -0.09
C PRO A 44 -22.01 1.52 -1.51
N PRO A 45 -22.70 1.97 -2.57
CA PRO A 45 -22.19 1.84 -3.92
C PRO A 45 -20.81 2.50 -4.00
N ALA A 46 -19.81 1.75 -4.47
CA ALA A 46 -18.47 2.27 -4.69
C ALA A 46 -18.56 3.51 -5.60
N PRO A 47 -17.80 4.59 -5.32
CA PRO A 47 -17.76 5.72 -6.23
C PRO A 47 -17.30 5.24 -7.62
N ALA A 48 -17.93 5.76 -8.67
CA ALA A 48 -17.54 5.43 -10.03
C ALA A 48 -16.06 5.78 -10.26
N PRO A 49 -15.28 4.93 -10.96
CA PRO A 49 -13.91 5.26 -11.31
C PRO A 49 -13.82 6.57 -12.09
N GLU A 50 -12.94 7.46 -11.65
CA GLU A 50 -12.62 8.72 -12.32
C GLU A 50 -11.28 8.58 -13.04
N GLU A 51 -11.27 8.69 -14.36
CA GLU A 51 -10.03 8.71 -15.13
C GLU A 51 -9.42 10.11 -15.17
N LEU A 52 -8.19 10.25 -14.68
CA LEU A 52 -7.41 11.49 -14.71
C LEU A 52 -6.71 11.65 -16.06
N SER A 53 -7.46 12.03 -17.10
CA SER A 53 -6.93 12.21 -18.46
C SER A 53 -6.47 13.65 -18.78
N ASP A 54 -6.87 14.65 -18.00
CA ASP A 54 -6.46 16.04 -18.22
C ASP A 54 -5.00 16.27 -17.77
N LEU A 55 -4.14 16.60 -18.73
CA LEU A 55 -2.74 16.91 -18.49
C LEU A 55 -2.52 18.03 -17.46
N ARG A 56 -3.42 19.01 -17.38
CA ARG A 56 -3.33 20.10 -16.39
C ARG A 56 -3.53 19.56 -14.98
N VAL A 57 -4.49 18.66 -14.80
CA VAL A 57 -4.76 17.96 -13.54
C VAL A 57 -3.55 17.10 -13.15
N LEU A 58 -3.01 16.34 -14.10
CA LEU A 58 -1.83 15.50 -13.87
C LEU A 58 -0.60 16.33 -13.48
N LYS A 59 -0.31 17.41 -14.21
CA LYS A 59 0.78 18.34 -13.86
C LYS A 59 0.55 19.03 -12.51
N ALA A 60 -0.69 19.28 -12.15
CA ALA A 60 -1.01 19.76 -10.82
C ALA A 60 -0.60 18.71 -9.78
N LEU A 61 -1.06 17.47 -9.92
CA LEU A 61 -0.73 16.40 -8.97
C LEU A 61 0.78 16.07 -8.93
N ALA A 62 1.52 16.23 -10.03
CA ALA A 62 2.93 15.87 -10.17
C ALA A 62 3.91 16.72 -9.34
N GLN A 63 3.46 17.80 -8.71
CA GLN A 63 4.34 18.57 -7.84
C GLN A 63 4.61 17.83 -6.52
N PRO A 64 5.87 17.56 -6.16
CA PRO A 64 6.22 16.77 -4.97
C PRO A 64 5.57 17.29 -3.67
N ARG A 65 5.55 18.61 -3.48
CA ARG A 65 4.94 19.22 -2.29
C ARG A 65 3.43 18.99 -2.20
N ARG A 66 2.73 18.94 -3.33
CA ARG A 66 1.30 18.63 -3.36
C ARG A 66 1.04 17.16 -3.06
N GLN A 67 1.87 16.25 -3.56
CA GLN A 67 1.79 14.85 -3.16
C GLN A 67 2.03 14.66 -1.67
N GLN A 68 3.03 15.35 -1.09
CA GLN A 68 3.29 15.30 0.35
C GLN A 68 2.10 15.79 1.18
N VAL A 69 1.47 16.90 0.77
CA VAL A 69 0.26 17.43 1.43
C VAL A 69 -0.90 16.43 1.32
N LEU A 70 -1.16 15.92 0.12
CA LEU A 70 -2.25 14.96 -0.11
C LEU A 70 -2.02 13.66 0.68
N GLN A 71 -0.80 13.12 0.64
CA GLN A 71 -0.42 11.92 1.39
C GLN A 71 -0.59 12.12 2.90
N HIS A 72 -0.20 13.27 3.44
CA HIS A 72 -0.37 13.57 4.86
C HIS A 72 -1.85 13.53 5.26
N LEU A 73 -2.73 14.14 4.45
CA LEU A 73 -4.18 14.15 4.68
C LEU A 73 -4.80 12.75 4.56
N ILE A 74 -4.28 11.89 3.68
CA ILE A 74 -4.71 10.49 3.54
C ILE A 74 -4.30 9.66 4.76
N VAL A 75 -3.08 9.84 5.26
CA VAL A 75 -2.53 9.03 6.36
C VAL A 75 -3.07 9.47 7.71
N HIS A 76 -3.05 10.77 7.97
CA HIS A 76 -3.32 11.36 9.30
C HIS A 76 -4.72 11.97 9.41
N GLY A 77 -5.49 11.97 8.32
CA GLY A 77 -6.83 12.54 8.28
C GLY A 77 -6.85 14.07 8.12
N PRO A 78 -8.00 14.71 8.41
CA PRO A 78 -8.18 16.14 8.24
C PRO A 78 -7.17 16.98 9.04
N ALA A 79 -6.67 18.07 8.44
CA ALA A 79 -5.69 18.95 9.08
C ALA A 79 -5.85 20.41 8.64
N THR A 80 -5.34 21.35 9.45
CA THR A 80 -5.24 22.76 9.08
C THR A 80 -3.97 23.05 8.26
N SER A 81 -3.96 24.15 7.51
CA SER A 81 -2.75 24.61 6.81
C SER A 81 -1.54 24.79 7.74
N ALA A 82 -1.77 25.21 8.99
CA ALA A 82 -0.70 25.40 9.97
C ALA A 82 -0.11 24.06 10.45
N THR A 83 -0.97 23.07 10.71
CA THR A 83 -0.53 21.71 11.06
C THR A 83 0.27 21.08 9.93
N LEU A 84 -0.21 21.18 8.69
CA LEU A 84 0.48 20.68 7.51
C LEU A 84 1.84 21.37 7.29
N ALA A 85 1.88 22.70 7.44
CA ALA A 85 3.11 23.48 7.29
C ALA A 85 4.19 23.02 8.28
N ARG A 86 3.81 22.81 9.54
CA ARG A 86 4.71 22.32 10.59
C ARG A 86 5.17 20.89 10.31
N ALA A 87 4.25 19.99 9.97
CA ALA A 87 4.55 18.58 9.75
C ALA A 87 5.46 18.35 8.53
N LEU A 88 5.34 19.18 7.48
CA LEU A 88 6.05 19.02 6.21
C LEU A 88 7.24 19.98 6.05
N GLY A 89 7.53 20.80 7.07
CA GLY A 89 8.60 21.82 7.00
C GLY A 89 8.36 22.85 5.90
N LEU A 90 7.11 23.21 5.66
CA LEU A 90 6.70 24.19 4.64
C LEU A 90 6.37 25.53 5.29
N ASN A 91 6.48 26.61 4.52
CA ASN A 91 5.90 27.87 4.94
C ASN A 91 4.37 27.85 4.77
N THR A 92 3.66 28.58 5.62
CA THR A 92 2.19 28.61 5.68
C THR A 92 1.54 29.16 4.39
N GLY A 93 2.19 30.10 3.71
CA GLY A 93 1.73 30.66 2.43
C GLY A 93 1.75 29.64 1.30
N ALA A 94 2.87 28.92 1.14
CA ALA A 94 3.05 27.85 0.16
C ALA A 94 2.11 26.68 0.44
N THR A 95 1.94 26.28 1.71
CA THR A 95 0.99 25.23 2.10
C THR A 95 -0.43 25.58 1.70
N SER A 96 -0.85 26.83 1.96
CA SER A 96 -2.16 27.33 1.56
C SER A 96 -2.33 27.38 0.03
N TYR A 97 -1.27 27.70 -0.71
CA TYR A 97 -1.29 27.63 -2.18
C TYR A 97 -1.46 26.19 -2.69
N HIS A 98 -0.69 25.24 -2.15
CA HIS A 98 -0.80 23.82 -2.51
C HIS A 98 -2.19 23.25 -2.25
N LEU A 99 -2.80 23.58 -1.11
CA LEU A 99 -4.16 23.15 -0.75
C LEU A 99 -5.20 23.71 -1.71
N ARG A 100 -5.12 25.01 -2.07
CA ARG A 100 -6.04 25.61 -3.04
C ARG A 100 -5.92 24.97 -4.42
N GLU A 101 -4.70 24.71 -4.87
CA GLU A 101 -4.48 24.04 -6.16
C GLU A 101 -5.01 22.60 -6.15
N LEU A 102 -4.80 21.85 -5.07
CA LEU A 102 -5.40 20.51 -4.92
C LEU A 102 -6.93 20.58 -4.88
N ALA A 103 -7.50 21.57 -4.20
CA ALA A 103 -8.95 21.75 -4.09
C ALA A 103 -9.60 22.15 -5.41
N ARG A 104 -8.91 22.97 -6.20
CA ARG A 104 -9.34 23.34 -7.56
C ARG A 104 -9.59 22.13 -8.45
N TYR A 105 -8.84 21.05 -8.25
CA TYR A 105 -8.97 19.79 -8.99
C TYR A 105 -9.64 18.68 -8.16
N GLY A 106 -10.29 19.04 -7.05
CA GLY A 106 -11.09 18.11 -6.25
C GLY A 106 -10.29 17.02 -5.52
N PHE A 107 -8.98 17.17 -5.32
CA PHE A 107 -8.18 16.22 -4.53
C PHE A 107 -8.38 16.39 -3.02
N VAL A 108 -8.65 17.62 -2.59
CA VAL A 108 -8.92 17.96 -1.20
C VAL A 108 -10.11 18.91 -1.13
N GLU A 109 -10.77 18.97 0.01
CA GLU A 109 -11.87 19.90 0.25
C GLU A 109 -11.80 20.49 1.65
N GLU A 110 -12.44 21.65 1.83
CA GLU A 110 -12.61 22.24 3.16
C GLU A 110 -13.71 21.48 3.91
N THR A 111 -13.42 21.09 5.14
CA THR A 111 -14.37 20.41 6.03
C THR A 111 -14.61 21.25 7.28
N ARG A 112 -15.79 21.08 7.89
CA ARG A 112 -16.16 21.65 9.18
C ARG A 112 -15.98 20.67 10.33
N ASP A 113 -15.82 19.40 9.98
CA ASP A 113 -15.53 18.32 10.92
C ASP A 113 -14.06 18.48 11.29
N GLY A 114 -13.80 18.83 12.56
CA GLY A 114 -12.43 18.98 13.08
C GLY A 114 -11.63 17.67 12.98
N GLY A 115 -10.39 17.70 13.48
CA GLY A 115 -9.51 16.51 13.50
C GLY A 115 -10.11 15.30 14.22
N PRO A 116 -9.39 14.16 14.24
CA PRO A 116 -9.87 12.91 14.84
C PRO A 116 -10.46 13.15 16.24
N GLY A 117 -11.74 12.85 16.44
CA GLY A 117 -12.48 13.12 17.69
C GLY A 117 -13.59 14.18 17.60
N GLY A 118 -13.91 14.73 16.43
CA GLY A 118 -15.19 15.41 16.15
C GLY A 118 -15.46 16.71 16.92
N SER A 119 -14.46 17.28 17.58
CA SER A 119 -14.64 18.55 18.30
C SER A 119 -14.64 19.70 17.29
N ALA A 120 -15.85 20.14 16.93
CA ALA A 120 -16.04 21.38 16.18
C ALA A 120 -15.42 22.55 16.96
N PRO A 121 -14.68 23.46 16.31
CA PRO A 121 -14.05 24.57 17.02
C PRO A 121 -15.11 25.46 17.70
N GLY A 122 -14.86 25.78 18.97
CA GLY A 122 -15.74 26.64 19.78
C GLY A 122 -15.88 28.05 19.18
N PRO A 123 -16.97 28.77 19.51
CA PRO A 123 -17.23 30.11 18.98
C PRO A 123 -16.22 31.10 19.57
N GLY A 124 -15.16 31.45 18.84
CA GLY A 124 -14.21 32.47 19.27
C GLY A 124 -12.85 32.47 18.57
N HIS A 125 -12.43 31.36 17.97
CA HIS A 125 -11.25 31.32 17.10
C HIS A 125 -11.71 31.53 15.66
N GLY A 126 -11.18 32.54 14.97
CA GLY A 126 -11.53 32.82 13.57
C GLY A 126 -11.49 31.52 12.77
N ARG A 127 -12.61 31.16 12.12
CA ARG A 127 -12.87 29.83 11.56
C ARG A 127 -11.62 29.23 10.93
N GLU A 128 -10.92 28.38 11.68
CA GLU A 128 -9.77 27.66 11.15
C GLU A 128 -10.28 26.77 10.03
N ARG A 129 -9.65 26.87 8.86
CA ARG A 129 -10.02 26.06 7.70
C ARG A 129 -9.35 24.70 7.82
N TRP A 130 -10.16 23.68 8.00
CA TRP A 130 -9.74 22.29 7.99
C TRP A 130 -9.86 21.74 6.58
N TRP A 131 -8.87 20.96 6.18
CA TRP A 131 -8.80 20.33 4.88
C TRP A 131 -8.82 18.82 5.06
N ARG A 132 -9.51 18.11 4.18
CA ARG A 132 -9.46 16.66 4.09
C ARG A 132 -9.22 16.21 2.66
N ALA A 133 -8.62 15.04 2.49
CA ALA A 133 -8.54 14.39 1.18
C ALA A 133 -9.93 13.95 0.74
N VAL A 134 -10.25 14.08 -0.54
CA VAL A 134 -11.51 13.59 -1.13
C VAL A 134 -11.31 12.14 -1.55
N PRO A 135 -11.99 11.15 -0.91
CA PRO A 135 -11.89 9.75 -1.31
C PRO A 135 -12.42 9.55 -2.72
N GLY A 136 -11.74 8.72 -3.52
CA GLY A 136 -12.19 8.36 -4.87
C GLY A 136 -11.34 7.25 -5.49
N ASP A 137 -11.90 6.54 -6.47
CA ASP A 137 -11.16 5.62 -7.33
C ASP A 137 -10.64 6.42 -8.53
N ARG A 138 -9.41 6.92 -8.42
CA ARG A 138 -8.78 7.74 -9.46
C ARG A 138 -7.81 6.88 -10.26
N ARG A 139 -8.00 6.82 -11.57
CA ARG A 139 -7.21 5.97 -12.48
C ARG A 139 -6.50 6.82 -13.52
N PHE A 140 -5.30 6.40 -13.92
CA PHE A 140 -4.64 7.01 -15.07
C PHE A 140 -5.12 6.36 -16.37
N PRO A 141 -5.15 7.10 -17.49
CA PRO A 141 -5.43 6.50 -18.79
C PRO A 141 -4.38 5.41 -19.11
N PRO A 142 -4.76 4.34 -19.82
CA PRO A 142 -3.83 3.29 -20.21
C PRO A 142 -2.71 3.84 -21.11
N PRO A 143 -1.51 3.23 -21.09
CA PRO A 143 -0.35 3.73 -21.87
C PRO A 143 -0.61 3.96 -23.36
N SER A 144 -1.52 3.18 -23.97
CA SER A 144 -1.94 3.30 -25.37
C SER A 144 -2.72 4.58 -25.68
N ARG A 145 -3.35 5.21 -24.67
CA ARG A 145 -4.11 6.46 -24.80
C ARG A 145 -3.37 7.69 -24.29
N GLN A 146 -2.12 7.53 -23.85
CA GLN A 146 -1.31 8.64 -23.34
C GLN A 146 -0.52 9.31 -24.48
N SER A 147 -0.55 10.65 -24.52
CA SER A 147 0.43 11.41 -25.32
C SER A 147 1.83 11.25 -24.72
N PRO A 148 2.91 11.46 -25.49
CA PRO A 148 4.29 11.40 -24.96
C PRO A 148 4.50 12.30 -23.73
N GLU A 149 3.95 13.50 -23.76
CA GLU A 149 4.01 14.44 -22.62
C GLU A 149 3.23 13.94 -21.40
N THR A 150 2.04 13.39 -21.61
CA THR A 150 1.21 12.81 -20.54
C THR A 150 1.93 11.64 -19.87
N ARG A 151 2.57 10.78 -20.68
CA ARG A 151 3.34 9.63 -20.19
C ARG A 151 4.46 10.07 -19.26
N LEU A 152 5.26 11.08 -19.64
CA LEU A 152 6.34 11.60 -18.80
C LEU A 152 5.84 12.11 -17.44
N VAL A 153 4.69 12.78 -17.42
CA VAL A 153 4.08 13.29 -16.19
C VAL A 153 3.58 12.15 -15.30
N ILE A 154 2.93 11.14 -15.88
CA ILE A 154 2.46 9.94 -15.17
C ILE A 154 3.63 9.11 -14.64
N ASP A 155 4.69 8.95 -15.41
CA ASP A 155 5.89 8.22 -14.98
C ASP A 155 6.54 8.90 -13.77
N GLU A 156 6.64 10.23 -13.79
CA GLU A 156 7.15 10.99 -12.66
C GLU A 156 6.22 10.93 -11.43
N LEU A 157 4.90 11.01 -11.63
CA LEU A 157 3.88 10.80 -10.59
C LEU A 157 4.06 9.43 -9.91
N ASN A 158 4.16 8.38 -10.72
CA ASN A 158 4.31 7.00 -10.26
C ASN A 158 5.63 6.81 -9.50
N ARG A 159 6.74 7.30 -10.06
CA ARG A 159 8.07 7.22 -9.42
C ARG A 159 8.08 7.85 -8.04
N GLN A 160 7.48 9.03 -7.88
CA GLN A 160 7.36 9.69 -6.58
C GLN A 160 6.46 8.90 -5.62
N SER A 161 5.32 8.40 -6.10
CA SER A 161 4.37 7.62 -5.29
C SER A 161 4.98 6.32 -4.78
N TYR A 162 5.67 5.57 -5.64
CA TYR A 162 6.35 4.32 -5.25
C TYR A 162 7.43 4.55 -4.20
N ALA A 163 8.23 5.62 -4.34
CA ALA A 163 9.24 5.97 -3.36
C ALA A 163 8.63 6.33 -2.00
N ALA A 164 7.52 7.09 -2.00
CA ALA A 164 6.80 7.46 -0.79
C ALA A 164 6.17 6.23 -0.10
N ASP A 165 5.55 5.34 -0.87
CA ASP A 165 4.95 4.11 -0.36
C ASP A 165 5.99 3.18 0.26
N LEU A 166 7.15 3.00 -0.38
CA LEU A 166 8.24 2.20 0.17
C LEU A 166 8.79 2.83 1.46
N GLY A 167 8.96 4.16 1.49
CA GLY A 167 9.40 4.88 2.68
C GLY A 167 8.44 4.72 3.86
N LEU A 168 7.12 4.79 3.63
CA LEU A 168 6.09 4.56 4.65
C LEU A 168 6.10 3.12 5.15
N PHE A 169 6.25 2.15 4.26
CA PHE A 169 6.39 0.73 4.62
C PHE A 169 7.63 0.47 5.47
N GLU A 170 8.78 1.02 5.07
CA GLU A 170 10.02 0.90 5.84
C GLU A 170 9.93 1.59 7.21
N GLN A 171 9.25 2.73 7.28
CA GLN A 171 8.97 3.42 8.54
C GLN A 171 8.09 2.58 9.46
N ALA A 172 6.96 2.08 8.97
CA ALA A 172 6.07 1.23 9.75
C ALA A 172 6.79 -0.01 10.32
N ARG A 173 7.65 -0.66 9.50
CA ARG A 173 8.47 -1.80 9.93
C ARG A 173 9.50 -1.44 11.01
N ARG A 174 10.04 -0.22 10.98
CA ARG A 174 10.96 0.26 12.03
C ARG A 174 10.22 0.55 13.33
N ASP A 175 9.07 1.21 13.22
CA ASP A 175 8.26 1.62 14.37
C ASP A 175 7.65 0.40 15.09
N SER A 176 7.35 -0.69 14.36
CA SER A 176 6.84 -1.95 14.91
C SER A 176 7.89 -2.79 15.66
N GLY A 177 9.19 -2.47 15.55
CA GLY A 177 10.28 -3.22 16.20
C GLY A 177 10.49 -2.91 17.69
N ALA A 178 9.68 -2.02 18.28
CA ALA A 178 9.90 -1.46 19.62
C ALA A 178 9.15 -2.17 20.77
N GLY A 179 8.38 -3.23 20.50
CA GLY A 179 7.65 -4.00 21.52
C GLY A 179 6.52 -4.86 20.92
N PRO A 180 5.72 -5.56 21.76
CA PRO A 180 4.53 -6.29 21.29
C PRO A 180 3.50 -5.29 20.73
N ASP A 181 3.26 -5.34 19.41
CA ASP A 181 2.22 -4.57 18.73
C ASP A 181 1.36 -5.55 17.93
N GLU A 182 0.12 -5.76 18.35
CA GLU A 182 -0.84 -6.64 17.68
C GLU A 182 -1.07 -6.25 16.19
N TRP A 183 -0.84 -4.98 15.84
CA TRP A 183 -0.90 -4.51 14.45
C TRP A 183 0.33 -4.92 13.62
N ALA A 184 1.47 -5.15 14.26
CA ALA A 184 2.67 -5.66 13.60
C ALA A 184 2.50 -7.13 13.23
N ASP A 185 1.87 -7.92 14.09
CA ASP A 185 1.56 -9.34 13.82
C ASP A 185 0.47 -9.51 12.76
N ALA A 186 -0.42 -8.53 12.64
CA ALA A 186 -1.46 -8.48 11.61
C ALA A 186 -1.03 -7.77 10.32
N PHE A 187 0.25 -7.38 10.18
CA PHE A 187 0.71 -6.55 9.05
C PHE A 187 0.47 -7.25 7.71
N PRO A 188 -0.43 -6.76 6.85
CA PRO A 188 -0.78 -7.44 5.63
C PRO A 188 0.31 -7.20 4.59
N PHE A 189 1.23 -8.16 4.44
CA PHE A 189 2.03 -8.26 3.23
C PHE A 189 1.84 -9.65 2.61
N SER A 190 1.44 -9.67 1.34
CA SER A 190 1.31 -10.90 0.58
C SER A 190 2.31 -10.86 -0.57
N ARG A 191 3.14 -11.90 -0.66
CA ARG A 191 3.93 -12.19 -1.85
C ARG A 191 3.34 -13.46 -2.46
N GLY A 192 2.48 -13.27 -3.46
CA GLY A 192 1.84 -14.36 -4.20
C GLY A 192 2.28 -14.34 -5.65
N THR A 193 2.29 -15.51 -6.29
CA THR A 193 2.46 -15.63 -7.74
C THR A 193 1.24 -16.32 -8.31
N VAL A 194 0.62 -15.69 -9.31
CA VAL A 194 -0.54 -16.22 -10.05
C VAL A 194 -0.23 -16.20 -11.54
N ARG A 195 -0.74 -17.17 -12.29
CA ARG A 195 -0.65 -17.21 -13.75
C ARG A 195 -2.01 -16.79 -14.30
N LEU A 196 -2.06 -15.61 -14.90
CA LEU A 196 -3.28 -15.02 -15.45
C LEU A 196 -3.05 -14.60 -16.89
N ASN A 197 -4.09 -14.69 -17.72
CA ASN A 197 -4.17 -13.98 -18.98
C ASN A 197 -4.58 -12.51 -18.76
N LEU A 198 -4.65 -11.71 -19.83
CA LEU A 198 -4.96 -10.27 -19.72
C LEU A 198 -6.36 -9.98 -19.17
N ALA A 199 -7.37 -10.78 -19.57
CA ALA A 199 -8.74 -10.61 -19.09
C ALA A 199 -8.84 -10.96 -17.60
N GLU A 200 -8.22 -12.07 -17.19
CA GLU A 200 -8.15 -12.50 -15.80
C GLU A 200 -7.39 -11.50 -14.92
N LEU A 201 -6.33 -10.87 -15.42
CA LEU A 201 -5.61 -9.83 -14.69
C LEU A 201 -6.50 -8.60 -14.44
N HIS A 202 -7.30 -8.20 -15.43
CA HIS A 202 -8.23 -7.09 -15.29
C HIS A 202 -9.35 -7.43 -14.28
N GLU A 203 -9.95 -8.61 -14.39
CA GLU A 203 -10.98 -9.09 -13.45
C GLU A 203 -10.45 -9.16 -12.02
N PHE A 204 -9.26 -9.75 -11.82
CA PHE A 204 -8.59 -9.82 -10.52
C PHE A 204 -8.40 -8.42 -9.90
N PHE A 205 -8.00 -7.43 -10.70
CA PHE A 205 -7.83 -6.06 -10.22
C PHE A 205 -9.15 -5.45 -9.76
N GLU A 206 -10.25 -5.62 -10.53
CA GLU A 206 -11.56 -5.10 -10.13
C GLU A 206 -12.09 -5.79 -8.86
N GLU A 207 -11.88 -7.10 -8.69
CA GLU A 207 -12.24 -7.81 -7.46
C GLU A 207 -11.49 -7.26 -6.24
N TYR A 208 -10.20 -6.96 -6.39
CA TYR A 208 -9.41 -6.32 -5.35
C TYR A 208 -9.95 -4.94 -4.98
N ILE A 209 -10.32 -4.11 -5.96
CA ILE A 209 -10.93 -2.80 -5.71
C ILE A 209 -12.28 -2.95 -5.02
N ALA A 210 -13.12 -3.89 -5.45
CA ALA A 210 -14.40 -4.20 -4.82
C ALA A 210 -14.23 -4.66 -3.37
N LEU A 211 -13.20 -5.48 -3.09
CA LEU A 211 -12.83 -5.89 -1.74
C LEU A 211 -12.46 -4.68 -0.87
N LEU A 212 -11.60 -3.78 -1.34
CA LEU A 212 -11.24 -2.57 -0.58
C LEU A 212 -12.46 -1.68 -0.32
N ASN A 213 -13.29 -1.46 -1.35
CA ASN A 213 -14.47 -0.61 -1.23
C ASN A 213 -15.48 -1.16 -0.22
N ARG A 214 -15.57 -2.49 -0.04
CA ARG A 214 -16.39 -3.13 0.99
C ARG A 214 -16.02 -2.72 2.41
N TYR A 215 -14.75 -2.38 2.67
CA TYR A 215 -14.29 -1.99 4.01
C TYR A 215 -14.20 -0.48 4.22
N LYS A 216 -14.38 0.32 3.16
CA LYS A 216 -14.47 1.78 3.28
C LYS A 216 -15.78 2.16 3.95
N ARG A 217 -15.71 3.06 4.93
CA ARG A 217 -16.87 3.59 5.63
C ARG A 217 -16.71 5.10 5.88
N PRO A 218 -17.80 5.87 5.98
CA PRO A 218 -17.74 7.27 6.36
C PRO A 218 -17.08 7.46 7.74
N ASP A 219 -16.41 8.59 7.96
CA ASP A 219 -15.71 8.89 9.23
C ASP A 219 -16.59 8.69 10.47
N ARG A 220 -17.87 9.06 10.40
CA ARG A 220 -18.85 8.88 11.49
C ARG A 220 -19.13 7.42 11.87
N ASP A 221 -18.89 6.49 10.94
CA ASP A 221 -19.15 5.05 11.09
C ASP A 221 -17.84 4.27 11.33
N THR A 222 -16.70 4.98 11.39
CA THR A 222 -15.37 4.43 11.67
C THR A 222 -15.17 4.19 13.18
N PRO A 223 -14.86 2.94 13.60
CA PRO A 223 -14.55 2.63 15.00
C PRO A 223 -13.41 3.48 15.55
N ALA A 224 -13.47 3.83 16.83
CA ALA A 224 -12.49 4.72 17.47
C ALA A 224 -11.07 4.11 17.54
N ASP A 225 -10.97 2.79 17.51
CA ASP A 225 -9.72 2.01 17.52
C ASP A 225 -9.21 1.68 16.10
N ALA A 226 -9.94 2.07 15.05
CA ALA A 226 -9.52 1.83 13.68
C ALA A 226 -8.26 2.64 13.34
N ARG A 227 -7.31 2.00 12.65
CA ARG A 227 -6.12 2.66 12.10
C ARG A 227 -6.21 2.75 10.58
N THR A 228 -5.61 3.78 10.01
CA THR A 228 -5.41 3.88 8.55
C THR A 228 -4.45 2.77 8.10
N VAL A 229 -4.97 1.78 7.38
CA VAL A 229 -4.16 0.73 6.76
C VAL A 229 -3.92 1.09 5.30
N LEU A 230 -2.66 1.35 4.96
CA LEU A 230 -2.26 1.60 3.58
C LEU A 230 -2.07 0.28 2.84
N THR A 231 -3.04 -0.11 2.02
CA THR A 231 -2.90 -1.27 1.12
C THR A 231 -2.39 -0.81 -0.24
N ARG A 232 -1.37 -1.48 -0.76
CA ARG A 232 -0.83 -1.28 -2.11
C ARG A 232 -0.81 -2.61 -2.84
N PHE A 233 -1.36 -2.61 -4.05
CA PHE A 233 -1.36 -3.77 -4.92
C PHE A 233 -0.51 -3.46 -6.15
N LEU A 234 0.51 -4.31 -6.37
CA LEU A 234 1.37 -4.24 -7.53
C LEU A 234 1.28 -5.59 -8.23
N ALA A 235 0.71 -5.62 -9.43
CA ALA A 235 0.76 -6.75 -10.33
C ALA A 235 1.48 -6.32 -11.61
N PHE A 236 2.53 -7.05 -11.94
CA PHE A 236 3.31 -6.86 -13.15
C PHE A 236 3.71 -8.22 -13.70
N PRO A 237 3.84 -8.37 -15.03
CA PRO A 237 4.34 -9.60 -15.59
C PRO A 237 5.76 -9.86 -15.09
N ALA A 238 6.07 -11.11 -14.78
CA ALA A 238 7.45 -11.51 -14.53
C ALA A 238 8.32 -11.14 -15.77
N PRO A 239 9.61 -10.80 -15.58
CA PRO A 239 10.52 -10.62 -16.69
C PRO A 239 10.44 -11.80 -17.66
N ARG A 240 10.41 -11.52 -18.97
CA ARG A 240 10.45 -12.57 -19.97
C ARG A 240 11.77 -13.32 -19.88
N ASP A 241 11.70 -14.63 -19.94
CA ASP A 241 12.88 -15.47 -20.08
C ASP A 241 13.37 -15.40 -21.54
N ASN A 242 14.28 -14.46 -21.80
CA ASN A 242 14.83 -14.24 -23.15
C ASN A 242 15.83 -15.34 -23.57
N SER A 243 16.09 -16.36 -22.73
CA SER A 243 17.01 -17.46 -23.08
C SER A 243 16.45 -18.41 -24.14
N LYS A 244 15.15 -18.35 -24.43
CA LYS A 244 14.45 -19.21 -25.40
C LYS A 244 14.24 -18.58 -26.77
N GLU A 245 14.65 -17.33 -26.97
CA GLU A 245 14.43 -16.59 -28.22
C GLU A 245 15.62 -16.68 -29.19
N THR A 246 16.74 -17.28 -28.76
CA THR A 246 17.93 -17.53 -29.60
C THR A 246 17.87 -18.79 -30.47
N ASP A 247 16.75 -19.53 -30.44
CA ASP A 247 16.60 -20.77 -31.21
C ASP A 247 15.42 -20.66 -32.18
N THR A 248 15.59 -19.82 -33.21
CA THR A 248 14.90 -20.01 -34.49
C THR A 248 15.85 -19.60 -35.62
N PRO A 249 16.23 -20.54 -36.50
CA PRO A 249 17.22 -20.33 -37.57
C PRO A 249 16.73 -19.48 -38.74
#